data_AF-A0A8B8DRK7-F1
#
_entry.id   AF-A0A8B8DRK7-F1
#
_cell.length_a   1.000
_cell.length_b   1.000
_cell.length_c   1.000
_cell.angle_alpha   90.00
_cell.angle_beta   90.00
_cell.angle_gamma   90.00
#
_symmetry.space_group_name_H-M   'P 1'
#
loop_
_entity.id
_entity.type
_entity.pdbx_description
1 polymer ?
#
loop_
_entity_poly.entity_id
_entity_poly.type
_entity_poly.pdbx_seq_one_letter_code
_entity_poly.pdbx_strand_id
1 'polypeptide(L)'
;MAYAHFWIYLCCLFAVAGAWKVQIQDPGTLPESCLDIKPESDPLCGGPGKKRYSFNRQKGRCTSFVHHGCRESKNVFRTRSECQRECACKVSLSHGVWCGTHDPYKLRYYWERKSGLCRPFWYSGCRGNHNRFASIEYCQRVCVQEKR
;
A
#
# COMPACT_ATOMS: atom_id res chain seq x y z
N MET A 1 35.27 37.73 -28.12
CA MET A 1 34.23 37.28 -27.18
C MET A 1 32.97 37.04 -27.99
N ALA A 2 32.67 35.79 -28.32
CA ALA A 2 31.49 35.42 -29.10
C ALA A 2 30.88 34.18 -28.45
N TYR A 3 29.77 34.42 -27.76
CA TYR A 3 28.85 33.43 -27.25
C TYR A 3 28.03 32.86 -28.41
N ALA A 4 27.47 31.67 -28.17
CA ALA A 4 26.54 30.93 -29.03
C ALA A 4 27.19 30.11 -30.17
N HIS A 5 26.55 28.99 -30.50
CA HIS A 5 26.87 28.02 -31.57
C HIS A 5 27.70 26.76 -31.21
N PHE A 6 27.61 26.24 -29.98
CA PHE A 6 28.09 24.87 -29.69
C PHE A 6 27.12 23.97 -28.90
N TRP A 7 25.82 24.26 -28.91
CA TRP A 7 24.79 23.48 -28.17
C TRP A 7 23.55 23.11 -29.00
N ILE A 8 23.68 22.97 -30.33
CA ILE A 8 22.53 22.57 -31.18
C ILE A 8 22.79 21.26 -31.95
N TYR A 9 24.05 20.85 -32.17
CA TYR A 9 24.35 19.65 -32.96
C TYR A 9 24.68 18.39 -32.17
N LEU A 10 24.51 18.38 -30.84
CA LEU A 10 24.69 17.18 -30.01
C LEU A 10 23.39 16.71 -29.33
N CYS A 11 22.22 16.98 -29.93
CA CYS A 11 20.93 16.56 -29.39
C CYS A 11 20.26 15.40 -30.16
N CYS A 12 20.90 14.85 -31.21
CA CYS A 12 20.26 13.89 -32.12
C CYS A 12 20.93 12.50 -32.20
N LEU A 13 21.65 12.03 -31.18
CA LEU A 13 22.23 10.68 -31.17
C LEU A 13 21.96 9.83 -29.92
N PHE A 14 21.04 10.23 -29.03
CA PHE A 14 20.57 9.37 -27.93
C PHE A 14 19.08 9.05 -28.03
N ALA A 15 18.61 8.74 -29.24
CA ALA A 15 17.25 8.30 -29.52
C ALA A 15 17.18 6.79 -29.78
N VAL A 16 17.68 5.94 -28.87
CA VAL A 16 17.31 4.50 -28.84
C VAL A 16 17.67 3.88 -27.49
N ALA A 17 16.75 4.01 -26.54
CA ALA A 17 16.40 3.01 -25.52
C ALA A 17 15.35 3.62 -24.58
N GLY A 18 14.18 3.92 -25.14
CA GLY A 18 12.99 4.24 -24.36
C GLY A 18 12.50 3.00 -23.61
N ALA A 19 13.20 2.64 -22.54
CA ALA A 19 12.62 1.85 -21.48
C ALA A 19 12.11 2.83 -20.43
N TRP A 20 10.85 3.26 -20.57
CA TRP A 20 10.09 3.77 -19.44
C TRP A 20 9.88 2.58 -18.50
N LYS A 21 10.94 2.18 -17.77
CA LYS A 21 10.79 1.33 -16.60
C LYS A 21 9.84 2.10 -15.70
N VAL A 22 8.61 1.61 -15.59
CA VAL A 22 7.72 1.95 -14.49
C VAL A 22 8.59 1.91 -13.25
N GLN A 23 8.84 3.06 -12.64
CA GLN A 23 9.52 3.11 -11.36
C GLN A 23 8.57 2.45 -10.35
N ILE A 24 8.69 1.14 -10.20
CA ILE A 24 8.19 0.44 -9.03
C ILE A 24 9.02 1.00 -7.89
N GLN A 25 8.51 2.04 -7.22
CA GLN A 25 9.04 2.46 -5.94
C GLN A 25 8.79 1.32 -4.95
N ASP A 26 9.86 0.57 -4.74
CA ASP A 26 10.20 -0.31 -3.62
C ASP A 26 9.58 -1.72 -3.56
N PRO A 27 10.12 -2.68 -4.32
CA PRO A 27 9.83 -4.11 -4.15
C PRO A 27 10.32 -4.72 -2.81
N GLY A 28 11.11 -3.99 -2.00
CA GLY A 28 11.84 -4.55 -0.86
C GLY A 28 11.46 -4.04 0.53
N THR A 29 10.28 -3.44 0.73
CA THR A 29 9.96 -2.69 1.98
C THR A 29 8.82 -3.26 2.82
N LEU A 30 8.26 -4.40 2.41
CA LEU A 30 7.18 -5.02 3.17
C LEU A 30 7.77 -6.01 4.20
N PRO A 31 7.39 -5.94 5.49
CA PRO A 31 7.88 -6.86 6.52
C PRO A 31 7.54 -8.31 6.22
N GLU A 32 8.36 -9.24 6.70
CA GLU A 32 8.08 -10.68 6.65
C GLU A 32 6.69 -11.02 7.20
N SER A 33 6.25 -10.33 8.26
CA SER A 33 4.92 -10.53 8.84
C SER A 33 3.79 -10.30 7.85
N CYS A 34 3.98 -9.47 6.84
CA CYS A 34 2.97 -9.20 5.82
C CYS A 34 3.11 -10.14 4.60
N LEU A 35 4.25 -10.81 4.47
CA LEU A 35 4.56 -11.76 3.40
C LEU A 35 4.24 -13.20 3.79
N ASP A 36 4.18 -13.47 5.09
CA ASP A 36 3.89 -14.79 5.64
C ASP A 36 2.52 -15.30 5.17
N ILE A 37 2.43 -16.62 5.03
CA ILE A 37 1.26 -17.30 4.50
C ILE A 37 0.14 -17.16 5.52
N LYS A 38 -0.99 -16.59 5.10
CA LYS A 38 -2.19 -16.53 5.91
C LYS A 38 -2.67 -17.97 6.19
N PRO A 39 -2.93 -18.34 7.46
CA PRO A 39 -3.43 -19.67 7.78
C PRO A 39 -4.87 -19.83 7.27
N GLU A 40 -5.22 -21.08 6.97
CA GLU A 40 -6.59 -21.45 6.62
C GLU A 40 -7.52 -21.33 7.83
N SER A 41 -8.79 -21.09 7.54
CA SER A 41 -9.86 -21.15 8.54
C SER A 41 -10.18 -22.62 8.78
N ASP A 42 -9.49 -23.24 9.74
CA ASP A 42 -9.65 -24.65 10.08
C ASP A 42 -10.55 -24.80 11.34
N PRO A 43 -11.80 -25.30 11.23
CA PRO A 43 -12.67 -25.51 12.38
C PRO A 43 -12.20 -26.63 13.31
N LEU A 44 -11.33 -27.53 12.85
CA LEU A 44 -10.80 -28.65 13.65
C LEU A 44 -9.82 -28.19 14.72
N CYS A 45 -9.38 -26.94 14.65
CA CYS A 45 -8.44 -26.32 15.58
C CYS A 45 -8.92 -26.11 17.02
N GLY A 46 -10.08 -26.68 17.41
CA GLY A 46 -10.54 -26.80 18.81
C GLY A 46 -10.91 -25.50 19.53
N GLY A 47 -10.39 -24.35 19.11
CA GLY A 47 -10.66 -23.04 19.71
C GLY A 47 -11.88 -22.33 19.13
N PRO A 48 -12.53 -21.44 19.90
CA PRO A 48 -13.56 -20.56 19.36
C PRO A 48 -12.95 -19.67 18.27
N GLY A 49 -13.58 -19.64 17.10
CA GLY A 49 -13.11 -18.84 15.97
C GLY A 49 -13.12 -17.35 16.30
N LYS A 50 -11.95 -16.69 16.21
CA LYS A 50 -11.80 -15.25 16.46
C LYS A 50 -11.63 -14.50 15.14
N LYS A 51 -12.29 -13.34 15.01
CA LYS A 51 -12.06 -12.44 13.88
C LYS A 51 -10.63 -11.88 13.95
N ARG A 52 -9.84 -12.19 12.92
CA ARG A 52 -8.48 -11.69 12.70
C ARG A 52 -8.38 -11.02 11.35
N TYR A 53 -7.27 -10.34 11.10
CA TYR A 53 -6.96 -9.68 9.84
C TYR A 53 -5.66 -10.22 9.27
N SER A 54 -5.60 -10.35 7.96
CA SER A 54 -4.39 -10.72 7.23
C SER A 54 -4.18 -9.76 6.07
N PHE A 55 -2.93 -9.50 5.72
CA PHE A 55 -2.58 -8.69 4.57
C PHE A 55 -2.47 -9.55 3.30
N ASN A 56 -3.28 -9.21 2.30
CA ASN A 56 -3.15 -9.75 0.95
C ASN A 56 -2.20 -8.87 0.15
N ARG A 57 -0.97 -9.35 -0.09
CA ARG A 57 0.06 -8.60 -0.82
C ARG A 57 -0.31 -8.29 -2.27
N GLN A 58 -0.98 -9.22 -2.96
CA GLN A 58 -1.34 -9.06 -4.37
C GLN A 58 -2.36 -7.93 -4.56
N LYS A 59 -3.29 -7.79 -3.61
CA LYS A 59 -4.34 -6.77 -3.62
C LYS A 59 -3.99 -5.54 -2.76
N GLY A 60 -2.85 -5.56 -2.07
CA GLY A 60 -2.40 -4.54 -1.13
C GLY A 60 -3.41 -4.25 0.00
N ARG A 61 -4.14 -5.24 0.50
CA ARG A 61 -5.27 -4.99 1.43
C ARG A 61 -5.33 -5.92 2.63
N CYS A 62 -5.71 -5.35 3.76
CA CYS A 62 -6.07 -6.09 4.97
C CYS A 62 -7.48 -6.65 4.89
N THR A 63 -7.62 -7.96 4.93
CA THR A 63 -8.90 -8.70 4.88
C THR A 63 -9.15 -9.42 6.18
N SER A 64 -10.38 -9.41 6.69
CA SER A 64 -10.71 -10.17 7.89
C SER A 64 -11.00 -11.64 7.57
N PHE A 65 -10.71 -12.53 8.53
CA PHE A 65 -11.06 -13.94 8.47
C PHE A 65 -11.26 -14.50 9.88
N VAL A 66 -11.82 -15.70 9.99
CA VAL A 66 -11.95 -16.43 11.25
C VAL A 66 -10.71 -17.29 11.46
N HIS A 67 -10.07 -17.13 12.61
CA HIS A 67 -8.90 -17.91 13.00
C HIS A 67 -9.19 -18.68 14.28
N HIS A 68 -8.94 -19.98 14.26
CA HIS A 68 -9.27 -20.92 15.33
C HIS A 68 -8.11 -21.23 16.27
N GLY A 69 -6.91 -20.71 15.99
CA GLY A 69 -5.78 -20.74 16.95
C GLY A 69 -4.65 -21.72 16.65
N CYS A 70 -4.69 -22.47 15.53
CA CYS A 70 -3.53 -23.23 15.07
C CYS A 70 -2.92 -22.66 13.78
N ARG A 71 -1.72 -23.18 13.46
CA ARG A 71 -0.87 -22.76 12.34
C ARG A 71 -0.44 -21.31 12.54
N GLU A 72 0.67 -21.15 13.26
CA GLU A 72 1.27 -19.86 13.51
C GLU A 72 1.64 -19.18 12.19
N SER A 73 1.33 -17.90 12.12
CA SER A 73 1.66 -17.04 10.99
C SER A 73 1.75 -15.62 11.49
N LYS A 74 2.82 -14.93 11.11
CA LYS A 74 3.04 -13.52 11.42
C LYS A 74 2.07 -12.61 10.66
N ASN A 75 1.35 -13.13 9.65
CA ASN A 75 0.34 -12.40 8.87
C ASN A 75 -1.07 -12.51 9.47
N VAL A 76 -1.14 -12.51 10.81
CA VAL A 76 -2.38 -12.63 11.58
C VAL A 76 -2.43 -11.53 12.63
N PHE A 77 -3.19 -10.48 12.32
CA PHE A 77 -3.35 -9.30 13.16
C PHE A 77 -4.68 -9.33 13.92
N ARG A 78 -4.71 -8.75 15.12
CA ARG A 78 -5.93 -8.68 15.94
C ARG A 78 -6.92 -7.66 15.39
N THR A 79 -6.42 -6.53 14.90
CA THR A 79 -7.27 -5.42 14.42
C THR A 79 -6.94 -5.01 12.99
N ARG A 80 -7.90 -4.36 12.33
CA ARG A 80 -7.68 -3.80 10.98
C ARG A 80 -6.56 -2.75 11.00
N SER A 81 -6.56 -1.88 12.01
CA SER A 81 -5.58 -0.80 12.15
C SER A 81 -4.16 -1.33 12.38
N GLU A 82 -4.01 -2.42 13.13
CA GLU A 82 -2.73 -3.10 13.32
C GLU A 82 -2.19 -3.66 11.99
N CYS A 83 -3.01 -4.41 11.24
CA CYS A 83 -2.63 -4.86 9.89
C CYS A 83 -2.28 -3.68 8.97
N GLN A 84 -3.05 -2.58 9.05
CA GLN A 84 -2.78 -1.40 8.23
C GLN A 84 -1.46 -0.75 8.60
N ARG A 85 -1.18 -0.56 9.90
CA ARG A 85 0.09 -0.04 10.40
C ARG A 85 1.26 -0.90 9.94
N GLU A 86 1.14 -2.21 10.10
CA GLU A 86 2.25 -3.12 9.82
C GLU A 86 2.47 -3.35 8.33
N CYS A 87 1.43 -3.29 7.50
CA CYS A 87 1.53 -3.66 6.10
C CYS A 87 1.05 -2.55 5.16
N ALA A 88 -0.15 -2.02 5.37
CA ALA A 88 -0.74 -1.08 4.41
C ALA A 88 0.00 0.26 4.36
N CYS A 89 0.46 0.82 5.48
CA CYS A 89 1.27 2.04 5.49
C CYS A 89 2.62 1.85 4.75
N LYS A 90 3.03 0.59 4.49
CA LYS A 90 4.28 0.27 3.80
C LYS A 90 4.10 0.05 2.30
N VAL A 91 2.87 0.07 1.78
CA VAL A 91 2.64 0.02 0.32
C VAL A 91 2.49 1.41 -0.28
N SER A 92 2.93 1.55 -1.53
CA SER A 92 2.81 2.80 -2.29
C SER A 92 1.35 3.19 -2.51
N LEU A 93 1.10 4.48 -2.73
CA LEU A 93 -0.23 4.99 -3.07
C LEU A 93 -0.83 4.23 -4.26
N SER A 94 -2.13 3.95 -4.19
CA SER A 94 -2.89 3.49 -5.35
C SER A 94 -4.17 4.31 -5.52
N HIS A 95 -4.24 5.03 -6.64
CA HIS A 95 -5.43 5.77 -7.07
C HIS A 95 -6.62 4.83 -7.32
N GLY A 96 -6.38 3.53 -7.52
CA GLY A 96 -7.41 2.56 -7.87
C GLY A 96 -7.78 2.68 -9.35
N VAL A 97 -9.00 2.28 -9.67
CA VAL A 97 -9.59 2.38 -11.01
C VAL A 97 -10.98 2.98 -10.92
N TRP A 98 -11.38 3.68 -11.97
CA TRP A 98 -12.74 4.17 -12.13
C TRP A 98 -13.70 3.00 -12.34
N CYS A 99 -14.82 2.98 -11.62
CA CYS A 99 -15.86 1.95 -11.78
C CYS A 99 -17.25 2.52 -12.10
N GLY A 100 -17.29 3.74 -12.64
CA GLY A 100 -18.53 4.37 -13.06
C GLY A 100 -19.19 5.21 -11.97
N THR A 101 -20.44 5.59 -12.24
CA THR A 101 -21.18 6.62 -11.51
C THR A 101 -21.60 6.21 -10.10
N HIS A 102 -21.71 4.91 -9.81
CA HIS A 102 -22.08 4.41 -8.47
C HIS A 102 -20.97 4.59 -7.42
N ASP A 103 -19.72 4.75 -7.86
CA ASP A 103 -18.55 4.92 -6.99
C ASP A 103 -17.69 6.09 -7.48
N PRO A 104 -18.14 7.34 -7.24
CA PRO A 104 -17.46 8.53 -7.72
C PRO A 104 -16.10 8.72 -7.04
N TYR A 105 -15.32 9.68 -7.56
CA TYR A 105 -14.05 10.09 -6.98
C TYR A 105 -14.25 10.52 -5.53
N LYS A 106 -13.44 9.99 -4.63
CA LYS A 106 -13.52 10.27 -3.19
C LYS A 106 -12.19 10.85 -2.72
N LEU A 107 -12.24 11.99 -2.03
CA LEU A 107 -11.07 12.50 -1.31
C LEU A 107 -10.71 11.48 -0.23
N ARG A 108 -9.45 11.07 -0.20
CA ARG A 108 -8.90 10.11 0.76
C ARG A 108 -7.51 10.56 1.17
N TYR A 109 -6.96 9.91 2.18
CA TYR A 109 -5.63 10.19 2.68
C TYR A 109 -4.76 8.95 2.56
N TYR A 110 -3.48 9.11 2.27
CA TYR A 110 -2.51 8.02 2.25
C TYR A 110 -1.27 8.44 3.02
N TRP A 111 -0.53 7.45 3.52
CA TRP A 111 0.75 7.65 4.15
C TRP A 111 1.85 7.71 3.10
N GLU A 112 2.52 8.86 3.02
CA GLU A 112 3.69 9.03 2.17
C GLU A 112 4.96 8.84 3.01
N ARG A 113 5.57 7.66 2.90
CA ARG A 113 6.74 7.27 3.70
C ARG A 113 7.93 8.22 3.57
N LYS A 114 8.12 8.81 2.38
CA LYS A 114 9.26 9.66 2.07
C LYS A 114 9.23 10.98 2.85
N SER A 115 8.05 11.60 2.93
CA SER A 115 7.87 12.79 3.76
C SER A 115 7.54 12.47 5.22
N GLY A 116 7.09 11.25 5.50
CA GLY A 116 6.57 10.89 6.82
C GLY A 116 5.26 11.63 7.12
N LEU A 117 4.45 11.93 6.09
CA LEU A 117 3.21 12.67 6.24
C LEU A 117 2.02 11.92 5.63
N CYS A 118 0.86 12.11 6.25
CA CYS A 118 -0.42 11.76 5.64
C CYS A 118 -0.84 12.85 4.65
N ARG A 119 -1.01 12.48 3.38
CA ARG A 119 -1.35 13.41 2.30
C ARG A 119 -2.71 13.09 1.69
N PRO A 120 -3.49 14.11 1.29
CA PRO A 120 -4.73 13.90 0.55
C PRO A 120 -4.44 13.40 -0.87
N PHE A 121 -5.37 12.61 -1.42
CA PHE A 121 -5.38 12.20 -2.82
C PHE A 121 -6.80 11.87 -3.28
N TRP A 122 -7.00 11.87 -4.60
CA TRP A 122 -8.26 11.46 -5.22
C TRP A 122 -8.26 9.96 -5.49
N TYR A 123 -9.13 9.22 -4.79
CA TYR A 123 -9.36 7.81 -5.07
C TYR A 123 -10.42 7.64 -6.15
N SER A 124 -10.12 6.85 -7.18
CA SER A 124 -10.95 6.64 -8.37
C SER A 124 -12.22 5.81 -8.15
N GLY A 125 -12.49 5.31 -6.94
CA GLY A 125 -13.75 4.62 -6.61
C GLY A 125 -13.59 3.11 -6.39
N CYS A 126 -12.85 2.40 -7.24
CA CYS A 126 -12.68 0.95 -7.11
C CYS A 126 -11.22 0.47 -7.03
N ARG A 127 -11.06 -0.75 -6.50
CA ARG A 127 -9.76 -1.42 -6.29
C ARG A 127 -8.81 -0.56 -5.45
N GLY A 128 -7.56 -0.43 -5.89
CA GLY A 128 -6.46 0.07 -5.10
C GLY A 128 -6.16 -0.76 -3.85
N ASN A 129 -5.39 -0.16 -2.96
CA ASN A 129 -4.85 -0.80 -1.77
C ASN A 129 -5.36 -0.11 -0.48
N HIS A 130 -4.94 -0.63 0.67
CA HIS A 130 -5.35 -0.13 1.99
C HIS A 130 -4.44 0.96 2.56
N ASN A 131 -3.44 1.47 1.82
CA ASN A 131 -2.82 2.76 2.11
C ASN A 131 -3.79 3.89 1.69
N ARG A 132 -4.98 3.86 2.28
CA ARG A 132 -6.12 4.70 1.93
C ARG A 132 -7.02 4.82 3.15
N PHE A 133 -7.14 6.03 3.65
CA PHE A 133 -7.85 6.37 4.88
C PHE A 133 -8.96 7.37 4.58
N ALA A 134 -10.04 7.31 5.36
CA ALA A 134 -11.19 8.20 5.20
C ALA A 134 -10.93 9.61 5.71
N SER A 135 -10.06 9.77 6.70
CA SER A 135 -9.70 11.05 7.30
C SER A 135 -8.20 11.14 7.55
N ILE A 136 -7.68 12.35 7.69
CA ILE A 136 -6.27 12.61 7.97
C ILE A 136 -5.90 12.11 9.37
N GLU A 137 -6.77 12.29 10.36
CA GLU A 137 -6.58 11.86 11.74
C GLU A 137 -6.47 10.34 11.81
N TYR A 138 -7.29 9.62 11.03
CA TYR A 138 -7.22 8.18 10.98
C TYR A 138 -5.91 7.70 10.32
N CYS A 139 -5.48 8.35 9.24
CA CYS A 139 -4.18 8.06 8.63
C CYS A 139 -3.04 8.28 9.64
N GLN A 140 -3.02 9.43 10.31
CA GLN A 140 -1.98 9.79 11.26
C GLN A 140 -1.95 8.80 12.42
N ARG A 141 -3.09 8.53 13.06
CA ARG A 141 -3.20 7.58 14.17
C ARG A 141 -2.75 6.16 13.83
N VAL A 142 -2.91 5.74 12.57
CA VAL A 142 -2.54 4.39 12.13
C VAL A 142 -1.09 4.31 11.71
N CYS A 143 -0.61 5.26 10.89
CA CYS A 143 0.68 5.17 10.21
C CYS A 143 1.79 6.02 10.82
N VAL A 144 1.48 7.13 11.51
CA VAL A 144 2.48 7.90 12.23
C VAL A 144 2.83 7.12 13.49
N GLN A 145 4.01 6.53 13.51
CA GLN A 145 4.57 5.95 14.73
C GLN A 145 5.34 7.06 15.43
N GLU A 146 4.96 7.39 16.66
CA GLU A 146 5.87 8.13 17.53
C GLU A 146 7.07 7.22 17.78
N LYS A 147 8.26 7.66 17.35
CA LYS A 147 9.50 6.99 17.72
C LYS A 147 9.62 7.09 19.24
N ARG A 148 9.32 6.00 19.94
CA ARG A 148 9.65 5.84 21.35
C ARG A 148 11.05 5.27 21.50
#